data_AF-A0A2G5HLK0-F1
#
_entry.id   AF-A0A2G5HLK0-F1
#
_cell.length_a   1.000
_cell.length_b   1.000
_cell.length_c   1.000
_cell.angle_alpha   90.00
_cell.angle_beta   90.00
_cell.angle_gamma   90.00
#
_symmetry.space_group_name_H-M   'P 1'
#
loop_
_entity.id
_entity.type
_entity.pdbx_description
1 polymer ?
#
loop_
_entity_poly.entity_id
_entity_poly.type
_entity_poly.pdbx_seq_one_letter_code
_entity_poly.pdbx_strand_id
1 'polypeptide(L)'
;MANTDLIVPLVVAAIGLVGTIGSLLWGWYIQGRTQKQNAKLSRETEKQAERIDAMNKKHEYMMAEYKAKTDQQLEAVKIQFEQRKVAENLTEKYSQPLLVAAYDLQQRLFALVEYPISRQHVSTEEGVNDLKIFTCYLLAQYMVYCNILRTKTGYLSFTRDTKLKDLRNMMYVIDQELDQRRDDIGDGANVGVWPGSRLIIAERMIVPNSKRDVNELLDGGFGLEVKGYDQFLSEWKENFQQPMGFFCQWIDDMLEGRVKRKPYWDAAFRCLQHLLVDLIMNLDTKAAYRPDDTERMPLCEASGRGCDCQTCLHNTKSLNTILKQRQDGRYHEDGIWNVDGLRARRPNGKIQAYVDKAGKEFRLGMVKEYTTYEKLD
;
A
#
# COMPACT_ATOMS: atom_id res chain seq x y z
N MET A 1 44.30 18.41 -127.59
CA MET A 1 43.81 19.13 -126.40
C MET A 1 42.66 18.33 -125.84
N ALA A 2 42.92 17.53 -124.80
CA ALA A 2 41.94 16.64 -124.17
C ALA A 2 41.46 17.30 -122.88
N ASN A 3 40.15 17.51 -122.77
CA ASN A 3 39.49 18.19 -121.65
C ASN A 3 39.61 17.37 -120.35
N THR A 4 40.40 17.87 -119.41
CA THR A 4 40.59 17.36 -118.05
C THR A 4 39.67 18.02 -117.01
N ASP A 5 38.58 18.69 -117.43
CA ASP A 5 37.71 19.49 -116.53
C ASP A 5 36.53 18.71 -115.91
N LEU A 6 36.36 17.41 -116.19
CA LEU A 6 35.21 16.64 -115.71
C LEU A 6 35.52 15.62 -114.59
N ILE A 7 36.80 15.33 -114.34
CA ILE A 7 37.19 14.27 -113.39
C ILE A 7 37.20 14.78 -111.95
N VAL A 8 37.59 16.03 -111.71
CA VAL A 8 37.71 16.62 -110.37
C VAL A 8 36.35 16.77 -109.65
N PRO A 9 35.27 17.27 -110.28
CA PRO A 9 33.96 17.42 -109.61
C PRO A 9 33.33 16.07 -109.24
N LEU A 10 33.56 15.04 -110.05
CA LEU A 10 32.97 13.71 -109.88
C LEU A 10 33.64 12.94 -108.74
N VAL A 11 34.96 13.11 -108.57
CA VAL A 11 35.72 12.57 -107.43
C VAL A 11 35.34 13.30 -106.13
N VAL A 12 35.19 14.63 -106.16
CA VAL A 12 34.73 15.41 -104.99
C VAL A 12 33.30 15.04 -104.59
N ALA A 13 32.40 14.84 -105.55
CA ALA A 13 31.04 14.37 -105.30
C ALA A 13 31.01 12.94 -104.73
N ALA A 14 31.84 12.03 -105.25
CA ALA A 14 31.96 10.66 -104.74
C ALA A 14 32.53 10.62 -103.30
N ILE A 15 33.54 11.43 -102.99
CA ILE A 15 34.09 11.55 -101.63
C ILE A 15 33.06 12.16 -100.68
N GLY A 16 32.27 13.14 -101.12
CA GLY A 16 31.16 13.71 -100.34
C GLY A 16 30.03 12.70 -100.07
N LEU A 17 29.73 11.82 -101.04
CA LEU A 17 28.74 10.75 -100.90
C LEU A 17 29.22 9.64 -99.96
N VAL A 18 30.49 9.24 -100.05
CA VAL A 18 31.09 8.28 -99.11
C VAL A 18 31.19 8.86 -97.70
N GLY A 19 31.50 10.16 -97.58
CA GLY A 19 31.51 10.88 -96.30
C GLY A 19 30.12 10.96 -95.64
N THR A 20 29.07 11.21 -96.42
CA THR A 20 27.69 11.27 -95.91
C THR A 20 27.14 9.88 -95.57
N ILE A 21 27.41 8.85 -96.36
CA ILE A 21 27.04 7.46 -96.02
C ILE A 21 27.80 7.00 -94.77
N GLY A 22 29.10 7.31 -94.67
CA GLY A 22 29.90 7.03 -93.49
C GLY A 22 29.37 7.73 -92.23
N SER A 23 28.96 9.01 -92.34
CA SER A 23 28.36 9.76 -91.22
C SER A 23 27.00 9.20 -90.80
N LEU A 24 26.18 8.74 -91.74
CA LEU A 24 24.88 8.13 -91.45
C LEU A 24 25.03 6.77 -90.77
N LEU A 25 25.93 5.92 -91.27
CA LEU A 25 26.23 4.61 -90.66
C LEU A 25 26.86 4.76 -89.27
N TRP A 26 27.76 5.73 -89.10
CA TRP A 26 28.36 6.05 -87.80
C TRP A 26 27.32 6.62 -86.82
N GLY A 27 26.44 7.49 -87.31
CA GLY A 27 25.30 8.02 -86.54
C GLY A 27 24.37 6.90 -86.08
N TRP A 28 24.01 5.96 -86.97
CA TRP A 28 23.16 4.82 -86.65
C TRP A 28 23.82 3.87 -85.64
N TYR A 29 25.12 3.63 -85.77
CA TYR A 29 25.91 2.84 -84.83
C TYR A 29 25.97 3.50 -83.44
N ILE A 30 26.23 4.81 -83.37
CA ILE A 30 26.23 5.58 -82.11
C ILE A 30 24.83 5.61 -81.50
N GLN A 31 23.79 5.79 -82.31
CA GLN A 31 22.39 5.84 -81.87
C GLN A 31 21.93 4.49 -81.31
N GLY A 32 22.32 3.37 -81.94
CA GLY A 32 22.07 2.03 -81.40
C GLY A 32 22.82 1.75 -80.10
N ARG A 33 24.06 2.26 -79.95
CA ARG A 33 24.84 2.11 -78.72
C ARG A 33 24.29 2.96 -77.57
N THR A 34 23.89 4.20 -77.85
CA THR A 34 23.24 5.09 -76.89
C THR A 34 21.85 4.60 -76.50
N GLN A 35 21.05 4.06 -77.42
CA GLN A 35 19.78 3.39 -77.07
C GLN A 35 19.99 2.20 -76.12
N LYS A 36 21.01 1.36 -76.36
CA LYS A 36 21.34 0.24 -75.46
C LYS A 36 21.80 0.73 -74.08
N GLN A 37 22.60 1.80 -74.02
CA GLN A 37 23.03 2.40 -72.75
C GLN A 37 21.86 3.03 -72.00
N ASN A 38 20.98 3.76 -72.69
CA ASN A 38 19.78 4.36 -72.10
C ASN A 38 18.80 3.30 -71.60
N ALA A 39 18.61 2.21 -72.34
CA ALA A 39 17.77 1.10 -71.90
C ALA A 39 18.34 0.39 -70.67
N LYS A 40 19.67 0.25 -70.58
CA LYS A 40 20.33 -0.31 -69.39
C LYS A 40 20.19 0.62 -68.19
N LEU A 41 20.44 1.92 -68.38
CA LEU A 41 20.30 2.94 -67.34
C LEU A 41 18.86 3.02 -66.83
N SER A 42 17.86 3.00 -67.72
CA SER A 42 16.43 3.01 -67.36
C SER A 42 16.05 1.81 -66.48
N ARG A 43 16.57 0.62 -66.80
CA ARG A 43 16.35 -0.59 -65.97
C ARG A 43 17.05 -0.51 -64.63
N GLU A 44 18.22 0.11 -64.56
CA GLU A 44 18.93 0.34 -63.29
C GLU A 44 18.19 1.37 -62.42
N THR A 45 17.67 2.44 -63.02
CA THR A 45 16.86 3.45 -62.31
C THR A 45 15.53 2.88 -61.82
N GLU A 46 14.84 2.04 -62.62
CA GLU A 46 13.62 1.34 -62.18
C GLU A 46 13.91 0.42 -60.99
N LYS A 47 14.98 -0.38 -61.06
CA LYS A 47 15.39 -1.24 -59.93
C LYS A 47 15.76 -0.45 -58.68
N GLN A 48 16.37 0.72 -58.83
CA GLN A 48 16.66 1.61 -57.70
C GLN A 48 15.37 2.19 -57.12
N ALA A 49 14.42 2.61 -57.96
CA ALA A 49 13.12 3.11 -57.53
C ALA A 49 12.32 2.05 -56.76
N GLU A 50 12.28 0.80 -57.24
CA GLU A 50 11.63 -0.33 -56.54
C GLU A 50 12.26 -0.61 -55.17
N ARG A 51 13.60 -0.52 -55.07
CA ARG A 51 14.30 -0.70 -53.79
C ARG A 51 13.97 0.41 -52.80
N ILE A 52 13.88 1.65 -53.27
CA ILE A 52 13.50 2.79 -52.44
C ILE A 52 12.05 2.65 -51.97
N ASP A 53 11.13 2.26 -52.85
CA ASP A 53 9.72 2.01 -52.49
C ASP A 53 9.58 0.89 -51.46
N ALA A 54 10.31 -0.22 -51.63
CA ALA A 54 10.32 -1.32 -50.67
C ALA A 54 10.91 -0.90 -49.31
N MET A 55 11.97 -0.08 -49.30
CA MET A 55 12.52 0.47 -48.06
C MET A 55 11.54 1.43 -47.37
N ASN A 56 10.87 2.30 -48.13
CA ASN A 56 9.88 3.24 -47.59
C ASN A 56 8.69 2.49 -46.99
N LYS A 57 8.13 1.49 -47.68
CA LYS A 57 7.05 0.64 -47.15
C LYS A 57 7.46 -0.10 -45.88
N LYS A 58 8.70 -0.62 -45.82
CA LYS A 58 9.23 -1.26 -44.62
C LYS A 58 9.39 -0.25 -43.47
N HIS A 59 9.87 0.95 -43.76
CA HIS A 59 10.02 2.01 -42.77
C HIS A 59 8.65 2.46 -42.22
N GLU A 60 7.67 2.65 -43.09
CA GLU A 60 6.28 2.96 -42.70
C GLU A 60 5.68 1.88 -41.80
N TYR A 61 5.87 0.60 -42.15
CA TYR A 61 5.42 -0.52 -41.32
C TYR A 61 6.09 -0.50 -39.93
N MET A 62 7.41 -0.32 -39.88
CA MET A 62 8.16 -0.25 -38.61
C MET A 62 7.72 0.94 -37.75
N MET A 63 7.48 2.10 -38.37
CA MET A 63 7.00 3.29 -37.69
C MET A 63 5.57 3.11 -37.16
N ALA A 64 4.70 2.44 -37.90
CA ALA A 64 3.35 2.11 -37.45
C ALA A 64 3.36 1.14 -36.26
N GLU A 65 4.21 0.10 -36.29
CA GLU A 65 4.37 -0.84 -35.18
C GLU A 65 4.92 -0.14 -33.93
N TYR A 66 5.93 0.73 -34.10
CA TYR A 66 6.50 1.49 -33.00
C TYR A 66 5.46 2.44 -32.38
N LYS A 67 4.70 3.15 -33.22
CA LYS A 67 3.62 4.03 -32.77
C LYS A 67 2.54 3.27 -31.99
N ALA A 68 2.11 2.11 -32.47
CA ALA A 68 1.14 1.28 -31.77
C ALA A 68 1.65 0.83 -30.39
N LYS A 69 2.93 0.45 -30.28
CA LYS A 69 3.56 0.09 -29.00
C LYS A 69 3.65 1.28 -28.05
N THR A 70 4.03 2.47 -28.54
CA THR A 70 4.10 3.67 -27.70
C THR A 70 2.72 4.12 -27.24
N ASP A 71 1.69 4.03 -28.09
CA ASP A 71 0.32 4.38 -27.75
C ASP A 71 -0.23 3.42 -26.69
N GLN A 72 0.06 2.12 -26.80
CA GLN A 72 -0.31 1.12 -25.79
C GLN A 72 0.39 1.38 -24.44
N GLN A 73 1.68 1.74 -24.45
CA GLN A 73 2.41 2.09 -23.23
C GLN A 73 1.87 3.37 -22.59
N LEU A 74 1.56 4.39 -23.40
CA LEU A 74 0.99 5.63 -22.92
C LEU A 74 -0.38 5.40 -22.25
N GLU A 75 -1.22 4.57 -22.86
CA GLU A 75 -2.53 4.24 -22.30
C GLU A 75 -2.42 3.49 -20.97
N ALA A 76 -1.49 2.52 -20.87
CA ALA A 76 -1.23 1.83 -19.61
C ALA A 76 -0.77 2.78 -18.50
N VAL A 77 0.08 3.77 -18.84
CA VAL A 77 0.56 4.79 -17.89
C VAL A 77 -0.58 5.73 -17.47
N LYS A 78 -1.47 6.14 -18.39
CA LYS A 78 -2.65 6.95 -18.08
C LYS A 78 -3.58 6.24 -17.11
N ILE A 79 -3.92 4.98 -17.38
CA ILE A 79 -4.77 4.16 -16.50
C ILE A 79 -4.16 4.06 -15.10
N GLN A 80 -2.84 3.84 -14.99
CA GLN A 80 -2.15 3.81 -13.70
C GLN A 80 -2.20 5.16 -12.97
N PHE A 81 -2.03 6.26 -13.69
CA PHE A 81 -2.10 7.62 -13.11
C PHE A 81 -3.51 7.94 -12.61
N GLU A 82 -4.55 7.59 -13.37
CA GLU A 82 -5.95 7.76 -12.98
C GLU A 82 -6.29 6.93 -11.74
N GLN A 83 -5.90 5.66 -11.72
CA GLN A 83 -6.07 4.80 -10.54
C GLN A 83 -5.38 5.38 -9.30
N ARG A 84 -4.17 5.91 -9.45
CA ARG A 84 -3.44 6.57 -8.36
C ARG A 84 -4.19 7.79 -7.84
N LYS A 85 -4.65 8.66 -8.74
CA LYS A 85 -5.40 9.87 -8.38
C LYS A 85 -6.71 9.53 -7.66
N VAL A 86 -7.40 8.48 -8.10
CA VAL A 86 -8.61 7.98 -7.43
C VAL A 86 -8.28 7.47 -6.02
N ALA A 87 -7.22 6.67 -5.85
CA ALA A 87 -6.79 6.20 -4.54
C ALA A 87 -6.37 7.33 -3.59
N GLU A 88 -5.67 8.35 -4.08
CA GLU A 88 -5.28 9.53 -3.30
C GLU A 88 -6.52 10.32 -2.85
N ASN A 89 -7.45 10.60 -3.78
CA ASN A 89 -8.70 11.30 -3.47
C ASN A 89 -9.56 10.54 -2.45
N LEU A 90 -9.67 9.21 -2.60
CA LEU A 90 -10.42 8.37 -1.65
C LEU A 90 -9.71 8.35 -0.29
N THR A 91 -8.39 8.26 -0.27
CA THR A 91 -7.64 8.29 0.99
C THR A 91 -7.83 9.63 1.69
N GLU A 92 -7.72 10.77 0.99
CA GLU A 92 -7.95 12.09 1.58
C GLU A 92 -9.38 12.26 2.09
N LYS A 93 -10.36 11.70 1.38
CA LYS A 93 -11.75 11.70 1.82
C LYS A 93 -11.89 10.94 3.14
N TYR A 94 -11.47 9.67 3.21
CA TYR A 94 -11.67 8.81 4.38
C TYR A 94 -10.63 9.00 5.50
N SER A 95 -9.54 9.73 5.27
CA SER A 95 -8.54 10.04 6.29
C SER A 95 -9.07 10.99 7.36
N GLN A 96 -9.94 11.94 7.00
CA GLN A 96 -10.46 12.94 7.94
C GLN A 96 -11.34 12.33 9.03
N PRO A 97 -12.35 11.50 8.74
CA PRO A 97 -13.11 10.83 9.80
C PRO A 97 -12.25 9.91 10.68
N LEU A 98 -11.26 9.23 10.07
CA LEU A 98 -10.31 8.42 10.83
C LEU A 98 -9.43 9.27 11.76
N LEU A 99 -9.00 10.44 11.31
CA LEU A 99 -8.22 11.39 12.11
C LEU A 99 -9.01 11.83 13.35
N VAL A 100 -10.28 12.21 13.18
CA VAL A 100 -11.16 12.61 14.30
C VAL A 100 -11.34 11.46 15.28
N ALA A 101 -11.70 10.26 14.79
CA ALA A 101 -11.90 9.11 15.65
C ALA A 101 -10.61 8.67 16.38
N ALA A 102 -9.46 8.75 15.72
CA ALA A 102 -8.17 8.49 16.34
C ALA A 102 -7.84 9.53 17.42
N TYR A 103 -8.12 10.81 17.17
CA TYR A 103 -7.93 11.90 18.14
C TYR A 103 -8.80 11.73 19.38
N ASP A 104 -10.10 11.45 19.20
CA ASP A 104 -11.03 11.28 20.32
C ASP A 104 -10.64 10.08 21.19
N LEU A 105 -10.28 8.96 20.56
CA LEU A 105 -9.78 7.78 21.27
C LEU A 105 -8.46 8.08 21.99
N GLN A 106 -7.52 8.73 21.32
CA GLN A 106 -6.23 9.13 21.90
C GLN A 106 -6.43 10.00 23.14
N GLN A 107 -7.28 11.02 23.05
CA GLN A 107 -7.59 11.92 24.17
C GLN A 107 -8.24 11.18 25.32
N ARG A 108 -9.17 10.26 25.03
CA ARG A 108 -9.79 9.43 26.05
C ARG A 108 -8.77 8.56 26.77
N LEU A 109 -7.88 7.89 26.03
CA LEU A 109 -6.83 7.06 26.64
C LEU A 109 -5.88 7.89 27.48
N PHE A 110 -5.46 9.06 27.00
CA PHE A 110 -4.66 10.00 27.78
C PHE A 110 -5.37 10.40 29.08
N ALA A 111 -6.66 10.74 29.01
CA ALA A 111 -7.41 11.11 30.20
C ALA A 111 -7.59 9.97 31.21
N LEU A 112 -7.75 8.73 30.74
CA LEU A 112 -7.83 7.56 31.60
C LEU A 112 -6.50 7.24 32.29
N VAL A 113 -5.39 7.52 31.60
CA VAL A 113 -4.06 7.09 32.02
C VAL A 113 -3.33 8.18 32.81
N GLU A 114 -3.40 9.44 32.41
CA GLU A 114 -2.65 10.51 33.08
C GLU A 114 -3.44 11.20 34.18
N TYR A 115 -4.76 11.36 34.00
CA TYR A 115 -5.56 12.07 35.00
C TYR A 115 -6.15 11.15 36.08
N PRO A 116 -6.31 11.66 37.31
CA PRO A 116 -7.03 10.95 38.35
C PRO A 116 -8.50 10.86 37.96
N ILE A 117 -9.01 9.63 37.84
CA ILE A 117 -10.44 9.39 37.63
C ILE A 117 -11.18 9.76 38.92
N SER A 118 -12.26 10.55 38.80
CA SER A 118 -13.05 10.97 39.96
C SER A 118 -13.47 9.77 40.80
N ARG A 119 -13.24 9.85 42.11
CA ARG A 119 -13.62 8.79 43.07
C ARG A 119 -15.08 8.39 42.95
N GLN A 120 -15.97 9.35 42.64
CA GLN A 120 -17.40 9.10 42.47
C GLN A 120 -17.71 8.18 41.29
N HIS A 121 -16.95 8.29 40.19
CA HIS A 121 -17.11 7.45 39.01
C HIS A 121 -16.57 6.03 39.23
N VAL A 122 -15.52 5.87 40.04
CA VAL A 122 -14.92 4.55 40.33
C VAL A 122 -15.66 3.81 41.46
N SER A 123 -16.36 4.55 42.34
CA SER A 123 -17.06 3.95 43.49
C SER A 123 -18.43 3.37 43.16
N THR A 124 -19.00 3.72 42.00
CA THR A 124 -20.31 3.25 41.54
C THR A 124 -20.15 2.31 40.36
N GLU A 125 -20.91 1.21 40.34
CA GLU A 125 -20.89 0.26 39.22
C GLU A 125 -21.31 0.94 37.91
N GLU A 126 -22.29 1.85 37.97
CA GLU A 126 -22.74 2.68 36.85
C GLU A 126 -21.59 3.54 36.30
N GLY A 127 -20.86 4.26 37.15
CA GLY A 127 -19.75 5.11 36.70
C GLY A 127 -18.60 4.32 36.04
N VAL A 128 -18.31 3.11 36.53
CA VAL A 128 -17.32 2.23 35.91
C VAL A 128 -17.83 1.68 34.57
N ASN A 129 -19.10 1.29 34.50
CA ASN A 129 -19.71 0.82 33.25
C ASN A 129 -19.79 1.94 32.20
N ASP A 130 -20.17 3.15 32.57
CA ASP A 130 -20.17 4.31 31.68
C ASP A 130 -18.77 4.58 31.14
N LEU A 131 -17.76 4.51 32.01
CA LEU A 131 -16.36 4.66 31.63
C LEU A 131 -15.94 3.63 30.59
N LYS A 132 -16.34 2.36 30.76
CA LYS A 132 -16.08 1.27 29.82
C LYS A 132 -16.81 1.47 28.50
N ILE A 133 -18.13 1.64 28.54
CA ILE A 133 -18.99 1.70 27.35
C ILE A 133 -18.57 2.88 26.48
N PHE A 134 -18.35 4.06 27.07
CA PHE A 134 -17.91 5.23 26.32
C PHE A 134 -16.53 5.03 25.68
N THR A 135 -15.58 4.41 26.38
CA THR A 135 -14.25 4.13 25.82
C THR A 135 -14.33 3.08 24.71
N CYS A 136 -15.18 2.04 24.88
CA CYS A 136 -15.45 1.05 23.85
C CYS A 136 -16.11 1.67 22.61
N TYR A 137 -17.01 2.64 22.79
CA TYR A 137 -17.62 3.36 21.68
C TYR A 137 -16.57 4.10 20.83
N LEU A 138 -15.65 4.84 21.47
CA LEU A 138 -14.59 5.54 20.75
C LEU A 138 -13.65 4.56 20.02
N LEU A 139 -13.35 3.42 20.65
CA LEU A 139 -12.62 2.34 20.00
C LEU A 139 -13.38 1.77 18.80
N ALA A 140 -14.70 1.57 18.92
CA ALA A 140 -15.55 1.08 17.85
C ALA A 140 -15.61 2.07 16.68
N GLN A 141 -15.71 3.37 16.95
CA GLN A 141 -15.62 4.43 15.95
C GLN A 141 -14.28 4.38 15.20
N TYR A 142 -13.17 4.27 15.93
CA TYR A 142 -11.85 4.13 15.30
C TYR A 142 -11.79 2.87 14.41
N MET A 143 -12.29 1.73 14.89
CA MET A 143 -12.29 0.46 14.14
C MET A 143 -13.13 0.52 12.87
N VAL A 144 -14.32 1.12 12.92
CA VAL A 144 -15.17 1.24 11.73
C VAL A 144 -14.55 2.15 10.68
N TYR A 145 -13.94 3.28 11.04
CA TYR A 145 -13.25 4.12 10.06
C TYR A 145 -11.99 3.47 9.49
N CYS A 146 -11.26 2.69 10.29
CA CYS A 146 -10.20 1.82 9.78
C CYS A 146 -10.72 0.84 8.73
N ASN A 147 -11.87 0.21 9.00
CA ASN A 147 -12.49 -0.75 8.10
C ASN A 147 -13.01 -0.09 6.81
N ILE A 148 -13.67 1.07 6.92
CA ILE A 148 -14.15 1.86 5.78
C ILE A 148 -12.95 2.25 4.91
N LEU A 149 -11.87 2.77 5.50
CA LEU A 149 -10.68 3.14 4.75
C LEU A 149 -10.10 1.93 4.01
N ARG A 150 -9.96 0.77 4.66
CA ARG A 150 -9.44 -0.46 4.04
C ARG A 150 -10.28 -0.97 2.89
N THR A 151 -11.59 -1.02 3.07
CA THR A 151 -12.53 -1.56 2.07
C THR A 151 -12.71 -0.61 0.89
N LYS A 152 -12.80 0.70 1.13
CA LYS A 152 -13.04 1.70 0.08
C LYS A 152 -11.80 2.09 -0.71
N THR A 153 -10.61 2.00 -0.13
CA THR A 153 -9.36 2.26 -0.86
C THR A 153 -8.84 1.05 -1.63
N GLY A 154 -9.57 -0.07 -1.65
CA GLY A 154 -9.20 -1.29 -2.40
C GLY A 154 -7.89 -1.92 -1.90
N TYR A 155 -7.65 -1.82 -0.58
CA TYR A 155 -6.36 -1.98 0.07
C TYR A 155 -5.26 -1.06 -0.50
N LEU A 156 -4.58 -0.36 0.40
CA LEU A 156 -3.28 0.29 0.19
C LEU A 156 -2.15 -0.72 -0.20
N SER A 157 -2.50 -1.87 -0.80
CA SER A 157 -1.67 -3.07 -0.99
C SER A 157 -0.66 -2.95 -2.14
N PHE A 158 -0.88 -2.07 -3.12
CA PHE A 158 -0.02 -1.99 -4.31
C PHE A 158 0.53 -0.59 -4.62
N THR A 159 0.29 0.37 -3.74
CA THR A 159 0.80 1.73 -3.96
C THR A 159 2.30 1.82 -3.68
N ARG A 160 3.02 2.50 -4.59
CA ARG A 160 4.42 2.91 -4.39
C ARG A 160 4.53 4.18 -3.57
N ASP A 161 3.41 4.78 -3.20
CA ASP A 161 3.39 6.00 -2.40
C ASP A 161 3.86 5.72 -0.97
N THR A 162 4.90 6.44 -0.54
CA THR A 162 5.48 6.30 0.79
C THR A 162 4.50 6.70 1.88
N LYS A 163 3.67 7.73 1.66
CA LYS A 163 2.70 8.21 2.66
C LYS A 163 1.65 7.14 2.96
N LEU A 164 1.11 6.54 1.90
CA LEU A 164 0.12 5.46 2.01
C LEU A 164 0.72 4.20 2.64
N LYS A 165 1.99 3.92 2.34
CA LYS A 165 2.74 2.83 2.99
C LYS A 165 2.92 3.08 4.48
N ASP A 166 3.26 4.31 4.87
CA ASP A 166 3.45 4.69 6.27
C ASP A 166 2.13 4.63 7.05
N LEU A 167 1.05 5.17 6.48
CA LEU A 167 -0.30 5.05 7.04
C LEU A 167 -0.69 3.59 7.27
N ARG A 168 -0.51 2.73 6.26
CA ARG A 168 -0.78 1.29 6.37
C ARG A 168 0.06 0.64 7.46
N ASN A 169 1.35 0.97 7.52
CA ASN A 169 2.28 0.43 8.51
C ASN A 169 1.85 0.85 9.94
N MET A 170 1.43 2.09 10.15
CA MET A 170 0.93 2.57 11.45
C MET A 170 -0.36 1.85 11.85
N MET A 171 -1.34 1.76 10.93
CA MET A 171 -2.57 1.00 11.18
C MET A 171 -2.28 -0.47 11.52
N TYR A 172 -1.28 -1.08 10.89
CA TYR A 172 -0.86 -2.44 11.19
C TYR A 172 -0.20 -2.56 12.57
N VAL A 173 0.67 -1.62 12.97
CA VAL A 173 1.27 -1.66 14.32
C VAL A 173 0.22 -1.46 15.40
N ILE A 174 -0.74 -0.54 15.21
CA ILE A 174 -1.90 -0.42 16.10
C ILE A 174 -2.68 -1.73 16.14
N ASP A 175 -2.93 -2.34 14.98
CA ASP A 175 -3.64 -3.60 14.93
C ASP A 175 -2.93 -4.73 15.67
N GLN A 176 -1.61 -4.73 15.64
CA GLN A 176 -0.79 -5.69 16.35
C GLN A 176 -0.74 -5.39 17.85
N GLU A 177 -0.79 -4.11 18.25
CA GLU A 177 -0.93 -3.74 19.68
C GLU A 177 -2.26 -4.22 20.28
N LEU A 178 -3.31 -4.20 19.46
CA LEU A 178 -4.62 -4.73 19.84
C LEU A 178 -4.66 -6.26 19.89
N ASP A 179 -3.69 -6.95 19.30
CA ASP A 179 -3.69 -8.41 19.09
C ASP A 179 -2.62 -9.15 19.92
N GLN A 180 -1.35 -8.75 19.76
CA GLN A 180 -0.17 -9.54 20.17
C GLN A 180 0.29 -9.28 21.59
N ARG A 181 0.59 -10.38 22.31
CA ARG A 181 1.17 -10.45 23.68
C ARG A 181 2.59 -9.86 23.75
N ARG A 182 2.71 -8.58 24.12
CA ARG A 182 3.95 -7.96 24.60
C ARG A 182 4.20 -8.41 26.04
N ASP A 183 4.72 -9.61 26.25
CA ASP A 183 5.34 -9.93 27.56
C ASP A 183 6.38 -11.07 27.47
N ASP A 184 7.62 -10.74 27.85
CA ASP A 184 8.63 -11.69 28.33
C ASP A 184 8.45 -12.02 29.84
N ILE A 185 7.64 -11.23 30.56
CA ILE A 185 7.49 -11.26 32.03
C ILE A 185 6.34 -12.19 32.50
N GLY A 186 5.51 -12.68 31.57
CA GLY A 186 4.44 -13.63 31.90
C GLY A 186 3.18 -13.01 32.54
N ASP A 187 3.10 -11.69 32.65
CA ASP A 187 1.90 -10.98 33.12
C ASP A 187 0.80 -10.88 32.03
N GLY A 188 1.12 -11.27 30.80
CA GLY A 188 0.17 -11.64 29.75
C GLY A 188 -0.71 -10.52 29.19
N ALA A 189 -0.33 -9.24 29.29
CA ALA A 189 -1.26 -8.14 29.07
C ALA A 189 -1.09 -7.42 27.70
N ASN A 190 -2.01 -7.67 26.74
CA ASN A 190 -2.42 -6.67 25.70
C ASN A 190 -3.92 -6.57 25.52
N VAL A 191 -4.28 -5.46 24.89
CA VAL A 191 -5.63 -4.94 24.66
C VAL A 191 -6.61 -5.98 24.07
N GLY A 192 -6.11 -7.03 23.42
CA GLY A 192 -6.80 -8.32 23.27
C GLY A 192 -8.05 -8.31 22.38
N VAL A 193 -8.22 -7.30 21.53
CA VAL A 193 -9.32 -7.29 20.57
C VAL A 193 -8.88 -8.04 19.32
N TRP A 194 -9.18 -9.34 19.31
CA TRP A 194 -8.84 -10.25 18.22
C TRP A 194 -9.32 -9.72 16.86
N PRO A 195 -8.61 -10.02 15.76
CA PRO A 195 -8.98 -9.59 14.40
C PRO A 195 -10.46 -9.82 14.06
N GLY A 196 -11.02 -10.98 14.42
CA GLY A 196 -12.43 -11.31 14.19
C GLY A 196 -13.37 -10.38 14.96
N SER A 197 -13.12 -10.14 16.25
CA SER A 197 -13.92 -9.22 17.07
C SER A 197 -13.91 -7.80 16.49
N ARG A 198 -12.74 -7.31 16.04
CA ARG A 198 -12.63 -5.98 15.43
C ARG A 198 -13.47 -5.83 14.18
N LEU A 199 -13.46 -6.83 13.31
CA LEU A 199 -14.26 -6.83 12.09
C LEU A 199 -15.76 -6.82 12.43
N ILE A 200 -16.18 -7.68 13.36
CA ILE A 200 -17.58 -7.75 13.81
C ILE A 200 -18.02 -6.41 14.41
N ILE A 201 -17.20 -5.79 15.26
CA ILE A 201 -17.46 -4.45 15.82
C ILE A 201 -17.61 -3.43 14.69
N ALA A 202 -16.65 -3.39 13.76
CA ALA A 202 -16.66 -2.45 12.66
C ALA A 202 -17.88 -2.60 11.76
N GLU A 203 -18.27 -3.83 11.42
CA GLU A 203 -19.48 -4.10 10.62
C GLU A 203 -20.76 -3.73 11.36
N ARG A 204 -20.83 -4.02 12.66
CA ARG A 204 -21.98 -3.65 13.51
C ARG A 204 -22.11 -2.14 13.72
N MET A 205 -21.02 -1.40 13.63
CA MET A 205 -21.01 0.07 13.69
C MET A 205 -21.55 0.73 12.41
N ILE A 206 -21.69 0.00 11.31
CA ILE A 206 -22.29 0.52 10.07
C ILE A 206 -23.81 0.36 10.16
N VAL A 207 -24.55 1.44 9.92
CA VAL A 207 -26.02 1.40 9.93
C VAL A 207 -26.53 0.56 8.76
N PRO A 208 -27.32 -0.51 9.00
CA PRO A 208 -27.90 -1.31 7.93
C PRO A 208 -28.76 -0.45 7.01
N ASN A 209 -28.61 -0.62 5.69
CA ASN A 209 -29.35 0.14 4.69
C ASN A 209 -29.12 1.67 4.73
N SER A 210 -28.01 2.16 5.29
CA SER A 210 -27.56 3.54 5.01
C SER A 210 -27.54 3.69 3.50
N LYS A 211 -28.44 4.51 2.95
CA LYS A 211 -28.81 4.47 1.53
C LYS A 211 -27.55 4.54 0.67
N ARG A 212 -27.38 3.57 -0.24
CA ARG A 212 -26.47 3.70 -1.39
C ARG A 212 -27.10 4.68 -2.39
N ASP A 213 -27.43 5.89 -1.95
CA ASP A 213 -28.13 6.81 -2.82
C ASP A 213 -27.17 7.22 -3.93
N VAL A 214 -27.59 6.97 -5.17
CA VAL A 214 -26.82 7.24 -6.39
C VAL A 214 -26.47 8.74 -6.50
N ASN A 215 -27.19 9.59 -5.76
CA ASN A 215 -26.95 11.02 -5.62
C ASN A 215 -25.87 11.42 -4.59
N GLU A 216 -25.47 10.55 -3.64
CA GLU A 216 -24.35 10.85 -2.71
C GLU A 216 -22.97 10.82 -3.39
N LEU A 217 -22.88 10.21 -4.58
CA LEU A 217 -21.72 10.32 -5.47
C LEU A 217 -21.53 11.76 -6.01
N LEU A 218 -22.58 12.59 -6.00
CA LEU A 218 -22.55 13.98 -6.47
C LEU A 218 -22.24 14.98 -5.35
N ASP A 219 -22.61 14.68 -4.10
CA ASP A 219 -22.50 15.62 -2.96
C ASP A 219 -21.31 15.39 -2.03
N GLY A 220 -20.43 14.43 -2.33
CA GLY A 220 -19.24 14.17 -1.50
C GLY A 220 -19.51 13.40 -0.20
N GLY A 221 -20.74 12.92 0.02
CA GLY A 221 -21.12 12.07 1.16
C GLY A 221 -20.32 10.76 1.24
N PHE A 222 -20.08 10.25 2.45
CA PHE A 222 -19.24 9.05 2.67
C PHE A 222 -19.91 7.73 2.22
N GLY A 223 -21.21 7.75 1.87
CA GLY A 223 -21.95 6.58 1.40
C GLY A 223 -22.16 5.49 2.45
N LEU A 224 -21.78 5.77 3.70
CA LEU A 224 -21.87 4.89 4.85
C LEU A 224 -22.15 5.74 6.08
N GLU A 225 -23.24 5.44 6.77
CA GLU A 225 -23.56 6.05 8.06
C GLU A 225 -22.99 5.18 9.17
N VAL A 226 -22.27 5.82 10.10
CA VAL A 226 -21.69 5.18 11.28
C VAL A 226 -22.58 5.49 12.49
N LYS A 227 -22.87 4.47 13.30
CA LYS A 227 -23.69 4.60 14.50
C LYS A 227 -23.14 5.66 15.46
N GLY A 228 -24.02 6.51 15.94
CA GLY A 228 -23.74 7.43 17.05
C GLY A 228 -23.75 6.73 18.41
N TYR A 229 -23.38 7.45 19.47
CA TYR A 229 -23.27 6.90 20.82
C TYR A 229 -24.59 6.34 21.36
N ASP A 230 -25.71 7.02 21.12
CA ASP A 230 -27.04 6.59 21.57
C ASP A 230 -27.44 5.22 20.97
N GLN A 231 -27.27 5.07 19.66
CA GLN A 231 -27.50 3.79 18.97
C GLN A 231 -26.56 2.69 19.49
N PHE A 232 -25.26 3.00 19.62
CA PHE A 232 -24.28 2.08 20.18
C PHE A 232 -24.66 1.61 21.59
N LEU A 233 -25.09 2.54 22.45
CA LEU A 233 -25.50 2.27 23.82
C LEU A 233 -26.74 1.38 23.87
N SER A 234 -27.74 1.66 23.03
CA SER A 234 -28.97 0.86 22.95
C SER A 234 -28.70 -0.59 22.55
N GLU A 235 -27.69 -0.82 21.72
CA GLU A 235 -27.29 -2.14 21.22
C GLU A 235 -26.13 -2.78 22.02
N TRP A 236 -25.61 -2.11 23.05
CA TRP A 236 -24.38 -2.50 23.74
C TRP A 236 -24.40 -3.96 24.19
N LYS A 237 -25.45 -4.36 24.91
CA LYS A 237 -25.57 -5.70 25.50
C LYS A 237 -25.62 -6.82 24.46
N GLU A 238 -26.30 -6.58 23.34
CA GLU A 238 -26.55 -7.60 22.32
C GLU A 238 -25.40 -7.68 21.30
N ASN A 239 -24.87 -6.53 20.90
CA ASN A 239 -24.00 -6.43 19.73
C ASN A 239 -22.55 -6.07 20.05
N PHE A 240 -22.23 -5.49 21.20
CA PHE A 240 -20.89 -4.94 21.43
C PHE A 240 -20.20 -5.49 22.67
N GLN A 241 -20.93 -5.85 23.71
CA GLN A 241 -20.38 -6.29 24.99
C GLN A 241 -19.45 -7.50 24.84
N GLN A 242 -19.90 -8.54 24.14
CA GLN A 242 -19.12 -9.78 23.96
C GLN A 242 -17.84 -9.56 23.13
N PRO A 243 -17.87 -8.95 21.92
CA PRO A 243 -16.64 -8.72 21.16
C PRO A 243 -15.70 -7.68 21.80
N MET A 244 -16.20 -6.78 22.65
CA MET A 244 -15.41 -5.81 23.42
C MET A 244 -14.97 -6.33 24.80
N GLY A 245 -15.31 -7.56 25.18
CA GLY A 245 -15.11 -8.07 26.53
C GLY A 245 -13.66 -7.98 27.01
N PHE A 246 -12.69 -8.32 26.14
CA PHE A 246 -11.26 -8.20 26.46
C PHE A 246 -10.85 -6.75 26.71
N PHE A 247 -11.35 -5.80 25.91
CA PHE A 247 -11.08 -4.39 26.11
C PHE A 247 -11.72 -3.85 27.40
N CYS A 248 -12.89 -4.37 27.80
CA CYS A 248 -13.52 -4.02 29.07
C CYS A 248 -12.70 -4.54 30.26
N GLN A 249 -12.25 -5.80 30.21
CA GLN A 249 -11.40 -6.41 31.23
C GLN A 249 -10.12 -5.59 31.44
N TRP A 250 -9.61 -4.99 30.38
CA TRP A 250 -8.42 -4.15 30.43
C TRP A 250 -8.59 -2.86 31.19
N ILE A 251 -9.74 -2.24 31.01
CA ILE A 251 -10.12 -1.08 31.80
C ILE A 251 -10.22 -1.49 33.28
N ASP A 252 -10.80 -2.67 33.58
CA ASP A 252 -10.87 -3.21 34.94
C ASP A 252 -9.48 -3.45 35.53
N ASP A 253 -8.61 -4.14 34.80
CA ASP A 253 -7.24 -4.44 35.22
C ASP A 253 -6.50 -3.12 35.49
N MET A 254 -6.54 -2.16 34.57
CA MET A 254 -5.90 -0.86 34.77
C MET A 254 -6.41 -0.15 36.03
N LEU A 255 -7.73 -0.14 36.27
CA LEU A 255 -8.32 0.44 37.47
C LEU A 255 -7.86 -0.29 38.75
N GLU A 256 -7.86 -1.63 38.73
CA GLU A 256 -7.37 -2.45 39.83
C GLU A 256 -5.89 -2.20 40.11
N GLY A 257 -5.08 -2.11 39.04
CA GLY A 257 -3.66 -1.81 39.08
C GLY A 257 -3.39 -0.45 39.73
N ARG A 258 -4.19 0.58 39.41
CA ARG A 258 -4.12 1.88 40.09
C ARG A 258 -4.43 1.78 41.58
N VAL A 259 -5.50 1.07 41.94
CA VAL A 259 -5.88 0.87 43.36
C VAL A 259 -4.78 0.15 44.12
N LYS A 260 -4.19 -0.89 43.51
CA LYS A 260 -3.10 -1.70 44.09
C LYS A 260 -1.72 -1.07 43.92
N ARG A 261 -1.61 0.10 43.28
CA ARG A 261 -0.35 0.78 42.92
C ARG A 261 0.64 -0.14 42.18
N LYS A 262 0.12 -1.03 41.33
CA LYS A 262 0.94 -1.89 40.50
C LYS A 262 1.41 -1.10 39.27
N PRO A 263 2.73 -0.94 39.07
CA PRO A 263 3.22 -0.29 37.87
C PRO A 263 2.91 -1.15 36.64
N TYR A 264 2.76 -0.51 35.47
CA TYR A 264 2.64 -1.14 34.15
C TYR A 264 1.29 -1.79 33.80
N TRP A 265 0.29 -1.75 34.67
CA TRP A 265 -1.06 -2.28 34.35
C TRP A 265 -1.83 -1.39 33.37
N ASP A 266 -1.37 -0.16 33.15
CA ASP A 266 -1.85 0.76 32.11
C ASP A 266 -0.93 0.80 30.87
N ALA A 267 0.12 -0.03 30.82
CA ALA A 267 1.20 0.08 29.85
C ALA A 267 0.73 -0.03 28.40
N ALA A 268 -0.23 -0.90 28.10
CA ALA A 268 -0.70 -1.04 26.72
C ALA A 268 -1.77 -0.01 26.33
N PHE A 269 -2.46 0.62 27.29
CA PHE A 269 -3.20 1.86 26.99
C PHE A 269 -2.26 3.00 26.63
N ARG A 270 -1.12 3.13 27.32
CA ARG A 270 -0.04 4.08 26.96
C ARG A 270 0.50 3.79 25.57
N CYS A 271 0.83 2.53 25.28
CA CYS A 271 1.32 2.14 23.95
C CYS A 271 0.31 2.45 22.85
N LEU A 272 -0.96 2.07 23.05
CA LEU A 272 -2.03 2.36 22.09
C LEU A 272 -2.19 3.87 21.89
N GLN A 273 -2.16 4.66 22.97
CA GLN A 273 -2.24 6.12 22.91
C GLN A 273 -1.08 6.72 22.11
N HIS A 274 0.16 6.29 22.34
CA HIS A 274 1.32 6.74 21.58
C HIS A 274 1.25 6.38 20.09
N LEU A 275 0.78 5.17 19.76
CA LEU A 275 0.59 4.75 18.38
C LEU A 275 -0.52 5.55 17.67
N LEU A 276 -1.58 5.91 18.40
CA LEU A 276 -2.63 6.80 17.87
C LEU A 276 -2.10 8.22 17.65
N VAL A 277 -1.23 8.73 18.51
CA VAL A 277 -0.52 10.01 18.28
C VAL A 277 0.26 9.97 16.98
N ASP A 278 1.05 8.93 16.74
CA ASP A 278 1.81 8.79 15.49
C ASP A 278 0.88 8.74 14.26
N LEU A 279 -0.25 8.03 14.37
CA LEU A 279 -1.27 7.97 13.32
C LEU A 279 -1.88 9.36 13.05
N ILE A 280 -2.26 10.10 14.10
CA ILE A 280 -2.78 11.47 14.01
C ILE A 280 -1.75 12.36 13.34
N MET A 281 -0.47 12.28 13.73
CA MET A 281 0.59 13.05 13.11
C MET A 281 0.75 12.73 11.62
N ASN A 282 0.52 11.48 11.20
CA ASN A 282 0.57 11.09 9.80
C ASN A 282 -0.65 11.59 8.99
N LEU A 283 -1.84 11.53 9.58
CA LEU A 283 -3.10 11.93 8.95
C LEU A 283 -3.28 13.46 8.91
N ASP A 284 -2.85 14.17 9.95
CA ASP A 284 -3.02 15.62 10.10
C ASP A 284 -1.90 16.41 9.40
N THR A 285 -1.89 16.35 8.07
CA THR A 285 -0.89 17.07 7.25
C THR A 285 -1.04 18.58 7.32
N LYS A 286 -2.22 19.08 7.70
CA LYS A 286 -2.54 20.50 7.80
C LYS A 286 -2.36 21.05 9.22
N ALA A 287 -1.93 20.21 10.16
CA ALA A 287 -1.76 20.57 11.57
C ALA A 287 -3.04 21.16 12.20
N ALA A 288 -4.23 20.71 11.76
CA ALA A 288 -5.50 21.20 12.28
C ALA A 288 -5.77 20.77 13.73
N TYR A 289 -5.24 19.63 14.14
CA TYR A 289 -5.35 19.06 15.48
C TYR A 289 -4.04 19.17 16.28
N ARG A 290 -2.99 19.70 15.65
CA ARG A 290 -1.75 20.06 16.34
C ARG A 290 -1.90 21.48 16.89
N PRO A 291 -1.75 21.69 18.20
CA PRO A 291 -1.54 23.02 18.70
C PRO A 291 -0.27 23.61 18.05
N ASP A 292 -0.25 24.92 17.78
CA ASP A 292 0.92 25.61 17.20
C ASP A 292 2.22 25.41 18.01
N ASP A 293 2.06 25.05 19.28
CA ASP A 293 3.10 24.72 20.22
C ASP A 293 3.32 23.19 20.20
N THR A 294 4.39 22.73 19.55
CA THR A 294 4.72 21.31 19.34
C THR A 294 4.85 20.49 20.63
N GLU A 295 4.93 21.14 21.79
CA GLU A 295 4.95 20.51 23.11
C GLU A 295 3.56 20.12 23.63
N ARG A 296 2.45 20.51 22.95
CA ARG A 296 1.10 20.41 23.51
C ARG A 296 0.24 19.24 23.06
N MET A 297 0.69 18.37 22.15
CA MET A 297 -0.10 17.15 21.89
C MET A 297 -0.01 16.26 23.14
N PRO A 298 -1.13 15.94 23.81
CA PRO A 298 -1.09 15.23 25.07
C PRO A 298 -0.53 13.82 24.84
N LEU A 299 0.68 13.60 25.32
CA LEU A 299 1.38 12.32 25.23
C LEU A 299 1.45 11.73 26.64
N CYS A 300 1.04 10.46 26.79
CA CYS A 300 1.23 9.79 28.07
C CYS A 300 2.72 9.68 28.39
N GLU A 301 3.06 9.54 29.68
CA GLU A 301 4.40 9.11 30.07
C GLU A 301 4.77 7.78 29.40
N ALA A 302 6.07 7.58 29.20
CA ALA A 302 6.60 6.43 28.49
C ALA A 302 6.10 5.11 29.10
N SER A 303 5.63 4.20 28.25
CA SER A 303 5.27 2.85 28.70
C SER A 303 6.50 2.13 29.26
N GLY A 304 6.37 1.59 30.48
CA GLY A 304 7.45 0.83 31.10
C GLY A 304 7.75 -0.54 30.45
N ARG A 305 6.94 -0.96 29.47
CA ARG A 305 7.17 -2.18 28.67
C ARG A 305 7.90 -1.91 27.35
N GLY A 306 8.32 -0.66 27.11
CA GLY A 306 8.75 -0.20 25.80
C GLY A 306 7.55 0.01 24.87
N CYS A 307 7.67 0.97 23.97
CA CYS A 307 6.63 1.29 23.00
C CYS A 307 7.22 1.31 21.59
N ASP A 308 6.39 0.99 20.60
CA ASP A 308 6.79 0.92 19.18
C ASP A 308 6.47 2.22 18.43
N CYS A 309 6.00 3.23 19.16
CA CYS A 309 5.85 4.61 18.70
C CYS A 309 7.16 5.19 18.17
N GLN A 310 7.08 6.09 17.21
CA GLN A 310 8.22 6.85 16.69
C GLN A 310 8.67 7.96 17.65
N THR A 311 7.78 8.40 18.52
CA THR A 311 7.94 9.60 19.34
C THR A 311 8.52 9.34 20.73
N CYS A 312 8.55 8.10 21.21
CA CYS A 312 9.00 7.81 22.56
C CYS A 312 10.52 7.58 22.63
N LEU A 313 11.16 8.13 23.66
CA LEU A 313 12.62 8.04 23.89
C LEU A 313 13.17 6.60 23.99
N HIS A 314 12.32 5.62 24.28
CA HIS A 314 12.71 4.21 24.39
C HIS A 314 12.84 3.50 23.04
N ASN A 315 12.39 4.09 21.93
CA ASN A 315 12.41 3.45 20.63
C ASN A 315 13.49 4.03 19.71
N THR A 316 14.57 3.29 19.54
CA THR A 316 15.65 3.61 18.59
C THR A 316 15.48 2.91 17.24
N LYS A 317 14.41 2.10 17.07
CA LYS A 317 14.21 1.25 15.90
C LYS A 317 13.25 1.89 14.90
N SER A 318 13.54 1.73 13.61
CA SER A 318 12.61 2.14 12.55
C SER A 318 11.32 1.30 12.56
N LEU A 319 10.20 1.89 12.13
CA LEU A 319 8.90 1.20 12.02
C LEU A 319 8.98 -0.09 11.19
N ASN A 320 9.73 -0.09 10.09
CA ASN A 320 9.93 -1.28 9.26
C ASN A 320 10.69 -2.39 10.01
N THR A 321 11.65 -2.03 10.88
CA THR A 321 12.38 -2.98 11.74
C THR A 321 11.44 -3.63 12.74
N ILE A 322 10.56 -2.84 13.36
CA ILE A 322 9.56 -3.32 14.32
C ILE A 322 8.59 -4.28 13.65
N LEU A 323 8.05 -3.89 12.50
CA LEU A 323 7.15 -4.72 11.71
C LEU A 323 7.79 -6.06 11.34
N LYS A 324 9.05 -6.04 10.90
CA LYS A 324 9.79 -7.27 10.59
C LYS A 324 9.97 -8.17 11.82
N GLN A 325 10.15 -7.60 13.01
CA GLN A 325 10.22 -8.35 14.27
C GLN A 325 8.87 -8.97 14.64
N ARG A 326 7.79 -8.18 14.58
CA ARG A 326 6.41 -8.64 14.91
C ARG A 326 5.86 -9.68 13.95
N GLN A 327 6.17 -9.56 12.66
CA GLN A 327 5.74 -10.52 11.63
C GLN A 327 6.41 -11.90 11.77
N ASP A 328 7.52 -12.01 12.48
CA ASP A 328 8.16 -13.29 12.79
C ASP A 328 7.71 -13.80 14.17
N GLY A 329 6.39 -13.96 14.34
CA GLY A 329 5.75 -14.37 15.60
C GLY A 329 6.30 -15.67 16.19
N ARG A 330 6.94 -16.52 15.37
CA ARG A 330 7.66 -17.74 15.80
C ARG A 330 8.80 -17.49 16.79
N TYR A 331 9.37 -16.29 16.82
CA TYR A 331 10.48 -15.95 17.72
C TYR A 331 10.04 -15.17 18.95
N HIS A 332 8.81 -14.67 19.00
CA HIS A 332 8.39 -13.67 19.99
C HIS A 332 7.09 -14.04 20.71
N GLU A 333 6.21 -14.83 20.11
CA GLU A 333 4.97 -15.28 20.75
C GLU A 333 5.14 -16.71 21.29
N ASP A 334 4.95 -16.86 22.61
CA ASP A 334 4.94 -18.18 23.25
C ASP A 334 3.67 -18.99 22.94
N GLY A 335 2.67 -18.43 22.24
CA GLY A 335 1.49 -19.14 21.67
C GLY A 335 0.75 -20.11 22.62
N ILE A 336 0.02 -21.06 22.01
CA ILE A 336 -0.61 -22.21 22.71
C ILE A 336 0.44 -23.11 23.40
N TRP A 337 1.72 -22.89 23.14
CA TRP A 337 2.83 -23.67 23.71
C TRP A 337 2.92 -23.54 25.24
N ASN A 338 2.34 -22.50 25.84
CA ASN A 338 2.19 -22.37 27.29
C ASN A 338 1.03 -23.19 27.89
N VAL A 339 0.08 -23.69 27.11
CA VAL A 339 -1.04 -24.52 27.62
C VAL A 339 -0.50 -25.84 28.19
N ASP A 340 0.54 -26.40 27.56
CA ASP A 340 1.29 -27.56 28.07
C ASP A 340 2.48 -27.17 28.98
N GLY A 341 2.64 -25.87 29.26
CA GLY A 341 3.70 -25.35 30.11
C GLY A 341 5.07 -25.23 29.46
N LEU A 342 5.19 -25.32 28.13
CA LEU A 342 6.45 -25.18 27.41
C LEU A 342 6.79 -23.70 27.15
N ARG A 343 7.87 -23.22 27.75
CA ARG A 343 8.43 -21.88 27.58
C ARG A 343 9.67 -21.92 26.70
N ALA A 344 9.80 -21.00 25.76
CA ALA A 344 11.00 -20.92 24.94
C ALA A 344 12.21 -20.45 25.79
N ARG A 345 13.27 -21.25 25.87
CA ARG A 345 14.56 -20.85 26.46
C ARG A 345 15.39 -20.12 25.41
N ARG A 346 15.62 -18.82 25.66
CA ARG A 346 16.32 -17.92 24.73
C ARG A 346 17.62 -17.33 25.30
N PRO A 347 18.67 -18.14 25.52
CA PRO A 347 19.97 -17.57 25.83
C PRO A 347 20.44 -16.74 24.62
N ASN A 348 20.67 -15.45 24.83
CA ASN A 348 21.08 -14.48 23.80
C ASN A 348 20.03 -14.23 22.69
N GLY A 349 18.73 -14.35 23.02
CA GLY A 349 17.64 -13.97 22.10
C GLY A 349 17.37 -14.95 20.96
N LYS A 350 18.06 -16.10 20.92
CA LYS A 350 17.78 -17.20 19.97
C LYS A 350 17.11 -18.36 20.70
N ILE A 351 16.02 -18.90 20.14
CA ILE A 351 15.37 -20.11 20.66
C ILE A 351 16.32 -21.29 20.49
N GLN A 352 16.80 -21.85 21.61
CA GLN A 352 17.63 -23.06 21.60
C GLN A 352 16.82 -24.30 21.97
N ALA A 353 15.87 -24.16 22.89
CA ALA A 353 14.99 -25.22 23.37
C ALA A 353 13.68 -24.64 23.90
N TYR A 354 12.66 -25.47 24.06
CA TYR A 354 11.46 -25.20 24.83
C TYR A 354 11.55 -25.95 26.15
N VAL A 355 11.02 -25.42 27.24
CA VAL A 355 11.19 -26.00 28.58
C VAL A 355 9.84 -26.11 29.24
N ASP A 356 9.45 -27.28 29.71
CA ASP A 356 8.17 -27.43 30.40
C ASP A 356 8.20 -26.79 31.81
N LYS A 357 7.07 -26.81 32.51
CA LYS A 357 6.98 -26.33 33.90
C LYS A 357 7.92 -27.08 34.86
N ALA A 358 8.36 -28.29 34.52
CA ALA A 358 9.28 -29.10 35.30
C ALA A 358 10.77 -28.87 34.94
N GLY A 359 11.06 -27.97 34.00
CA GLY A 359 12.43 -27.69 33.58
C GLY A 359 12.97 -28.63 32.51
N LYS A 360 12.15 -29.53 31.94
CA LYS A 360 12.57 -30.48 30.92
C LYS A 360 12.66 -29.79 29.56
N GLU A 361 13.81 -29.93 28.91
CA GLU A 361 14.07 -29.32 27.61
C GLU A 361 13.57 -30.17 26.44
N PHE A 362 12.93 -29.51 25.49
CA PHE A 362 12.41 -30.04 24.23
C PHE A 362 13.06 -29.28 23.08
N ARG A 363 13.72 -30.00 22.17
CA ARG A 363 14.29 -29.40 20.96
C ARG A 363 13.16 -29.05 19.98
N LEU A 364 13.36 -28.02 19.17
CA LEU A 364 12.38 -27.56 18.16
C LEU A 364 11.89 -28.71 17.24
N GLY A 365 12.74 -29.68 16.91
CA GLY A 365 12.35 -30.87 16.15
C GLY A 365 11.33 -31.75 16.86
N MET A 366 11.48 -31.97 18.17
CA MET A 366 10.54 -32.75 18.98
C MET A 366 9.19 -32.04 19.10
N VAL A 367 9.20 -30.72 19.30
CA VAL A 367 7.98 -29.91 19.41
C VAL A 367 7.15 -29.97 18.10
N LYS A 368 7.81 -30.05 16.94
CA LYS A 368 7.13 -30.25 15.65
C LYS A 368 6.45 -31.61 15.54
N GLU A 369 7.03 -32.67 16.11
CA GLU A 369 6.44 -34.02 16.12
C GLU A 369 5.23 -34.13 17.06
N TYR A 370 5.16 -33.30 18.10
CA TYR A 370 3.99 -33.21 18.99
C TYR A 370 2.82 -32.42 18.39
N THR A 371 3.06 -31.63 17.33
CA THR A 371 2.07 -30.73 16.73
C THR A 371 1.68 -31.07 15.30
N THR A 372 2.22 -32.14 14.76
CA THR A 372 1.64 -32.79 13.58
C THR A 372 0.25 -33.31 13.94
N TYR A 373 -0.75 -32.81 13.21
CA TYR A 373 -2.20 -33.02 13.39
C TYR A 373 -2.64 -34.49 13.53
N GLU A 374 -1.81 -35.47 13.17
CA GLU A 374 -2.13 -36.90 13.23
C GLU A 374 -2.27 -37.48 14.65
N LYS A 375 -2.05 -36.67 15.71
CA LYS A 375 -2.14 -37.10 17.11
C LYS A 375 -3.10 -36.30 17.98
N LEU A 376 -3.89 -35.41 17.39
CA LEU A 376 -4.95 -34.66 18.09
C LEU A 376 -6.31 -35.33 17.82
N ASP A 377 -6.52 -36.51 18.41
CA ASP A 377 -7.82 -37.19 18.52
C ASP A 377 -8.26 -37.24 19.98
#